data_AF-A0A6M2A6Z5-F1
#
_entry.id   AF-A0A6M2A6Z5-F1
#
_cell.length_a   1.000
_cell.length_b   1.000
_cell.length_c   1.000
_cell.angle_alpha   90.00
_cell.angle_beta   90.00
_cell.angle_gamma   90.00
#
_symmetry.space_group_name_H-M   'P 1'
#
loop_
_entity.id
_entity.type
_entity.pdbx_description
1 polymer ?
#
loop_
_entity_poly.entity_id
_entity_poly.type
_entity_poly.pdbx_seq_one_letter_code
_entity_poly.pdbx_strand_id
1 'polypeptide(L)'
;AVWQELIKRYSPYDEKHIRIGQMEIWGDFINLTKRLEEVIALSDWIEGYPFVTLEDTLSWKRFLNREKDQKDIALIESYVREEASSKALR
;
A
#
# COMPACT_ATOMS: atom_id res chain seq x y z
N ALA A 1 18.70 -9.92 -5.00
CA ALA A 1 17.41 -9.24 -4.76
C ALA A 1 17.46 -8.54 -3.41
N VAL A 2 16.82 -7.37 -3.26
CA VAL A 2 16.84 -6.57 -2.02
C VAL A 2 16.44 -7.39 -0.79
N TRP A 3 15.45 -8.25 -0.91
CA TRP A 3 15.01 -9.16 0.16
C TRP A 3 16.15 -10.02 0.74
N GLN A 4 16.99 -10.60 -0.12
CA GLN A 4 18.10 -11.47 0.30
C GLN A 4 19.18 -10.70 1.08
N GLU A 5 19.32 -9.39 0.84
CA GLU A 5 20.22 -8.55 1.64
C GLU A 5 19.59 -8.13 2.97
N LEU A 6 18.26 -7.94 3.00
CA LEU A 6 17.54 -7.58 4.22
C LEU A 6 17.55 -8.73 5.24
N ILE A 7 17.29 -9.98 4.81
CA ILE A 7 17.28 -11.14 5.72
C ILE A 7 18.66 -11.47 6.31
N LYS A 8 19.76 -10.98 5.70
CA LYS A 8 21.12 -11.08 6.27
C LYS A 8 21.35 -10.08 7.40
N ARG A 9 20.63 -8.96 7.41
CA ARG A 9 20.79 -7.85 8.37
C ARG A 9 19.76 -7.87 9.48
N TYR A 10 18.56 -8.35 9.20
CA TYR A 10 17.44 -8.34 10.13
C TYR A 10 16.84 -9.74 10.24
N SER A 11 16.46 -10.13 11.45
CA SER A 11 15.76 -11.41 11.68
C SER A 11 14.30 -11.27 11.24
N PRO A 12 13.84 -12.03 10.23
CA PRO A 12 12.42 -12.13 9.93
C PRO A 12 11.67 -12.75 11.11
N TYR A 13 10.40 -12.39 11.30
CA TYR A 13 9.55 -13.08 12.29
C TYR A 13 8.66 -14.15 11.64
N ASP A 14 8.57 -14.16 10.31
CA ASP A 14 8.07 -15.27 9.49
C ASP A 14 8.78 -15.28 8.13
N GLU A 15 8.37 -16.16 7.21
CA GLU A 15 9.01 -16.34 5.89
C GLU A 15 8.95 -15.11 4.97
N LYS A 16 8.03 -14.17 5.24
CA LYS A 16 7.71 -13.05 4.35
C LYS A 16 7.82 -11.68 5.01
N HIS A 17 8.02 -11.60 6.32
CA HIS A 17 7.96 -10.33 7.03
C HIS A 17 9.16 -10.09 7.96
N ILE A 18 9.65 -8.85 7.91
CA ILE A 18 10.66 -8.32 8.83
C ILE A 18 10.03 -7.15 9.59
N ARG A 19 10.26 -7.09 10.91
CA ARG A 19 9.85 -5.96 11.74
C ARG A 19 11.06 -5.22 12.29
N ILE A 20 11.08 -3.89 12.10
CA ILE A 20 12.15 -3.00 12.58
C ILE A 20 11.47 -1.88 13.37
N GLY A 21 11.40 -2.03 14.70
CA GLY A 21 10.63 -1.10 15.54
C GLY A 21 9.16 -1.06 15.14
N GLN A 22 8.68 0.10 14.70
CA GLN A 22 7.30 0.32 14.24
C GLN A 22 7.11 0.08 12.73
N MET A 23 8.19 -0.22 12.00
CA MET A 23 8.14 -0.50 10.57
C MET A 23 8.00 -1.99 10.31
N GLU A 24 7.24 -2.32 9.27
CA GLU A 24 7.08 -3.67 8.77
C GLU A 24 7.47 -3.70 7.29
N ILE A 25 8.31 -4.66 6.93
CA ILE A 25 8.73 -4.91 5.56
C ILE A 25 8.11 -6.22 5.11
N TRP A 26 7.38 -6.17 4.01
CA TRP A 26 6.82 -7.34 3.35
C TRP A 26 7.71 -7.72 2.18
N GLY A 27 8.23 -8.94 2.19
CA GLY A 27 9.06 -9.49 1.11
C GLY A 27 8.25 -9.94 -0.11
N ASP A 28 6.94 -10.10 0.06
CA ASP A 28 6.00 -10.50 -0.99
C ASP A 28 4.59 -9.97 -0.66
N PHE A 29 3.86 -9.58 -1.71
CA PHE A 29 2.51 -9.02 -1.67
C PHE A 29 1.51 -9.81 -2.56
N ILE A 30 1.87 -11.02 -3.01
CA ILE A 30 1.18 -11.82 -4.05
C ILE A 30 -0.34 -11.99 -3.87
N ASN A 31 -0.84 -11.98 -2.63
CA ASN A 31 -2.29 -12.13 -2.38
C ASN A 31 -3.10 -10.86 -2.68
N LEU A 32 -2.44 -9.70 -2.79
CA LEU A 32 -3.06 -8.39 -3.00
C LEU A 32 -2.75 -7.81 -4.37
N THR A 33 -1.63 -8.20 -4.97
CA THR A 33 -1.28 -7.83 -6.35
C THR A 33 -0.40 -8.90 -6.99
N LYS A 34 -0.62 -9.17 -8.27
CA LYS A 34 0.25 -10.05 -9.09
C LYS A 34 1.36 -9.29 -9.82
N ARG A 35 1.44 -7.96 -9.62
CA ARG A 35 2.22 -7.03 -10.47
C ARG A 35 2.99 -6.04 -9.58
N LEU A 36 3.82 -6.53 -8.65
CA LEU A 36 4.50 -5.67 -7.67
C LEU A 36 5.37 -4.61 -8.35
N GLU A 37 6.08 -4.98 -9.41
CA GLU A 37 6.90 -4.06 -10.20
C GLU A 37 6.09 -2.91 -10.78
N GLU A 38 4.84 -3.18 -11.15
CA GLU A 38 3.96 -2.16 -11.70
C GLU A 38 3.33 -1.28 -10.63
N VAL A 39 2.98 -1.85 -9.48
CA VAL A 39 2.54 -1.06 -8.32
C VAL A 39 3.63 -0.07 -7.91
N ILE A 40 4.90 -0.50 -7.96
CA ILE A 40 6.03 0.39 -7.71
C ILE A 40 6.15 1.45 -8.83
N ALA A 41 6.03 1.06 -10.10
CA ALA A 41 6.17 1.97 -11.23
C ALA A 41 5.05 3.03 -11.30
N LEU A 42 3.85 2.71 -10.83
CA LEU A 42 2.68 3.58 -10.82
C LEU A 42 2.50 4.34 -9.50
N SER A 43 3.46 4.24 -8.58
CA SER A 43 3.38 4.90 -7.27
C SER A 43 3.33 6.42 -7.37
N ASP A 44 2.54 7.03 -6.48
CA ASP A 44 2.50 8.47 -6.27
C ASP A 44 3.69 8.88 -5.40
N TRP A 45 4.40 9.93 -5.81
CA TRP A 45 5.54 10.44 -5.06
C TRP A 45 5.10 11.55 -4.10
N ILE A 46 5.25 11.31 -2.80
CA ILE A 46 4.92 12.26 -1.74
C ILE A 46 6.18 12.47 -0.90
N GLU A 47 6.64 13.71 -0.81
CA GLU A 47 7.85 14.10 -0.04
C GLU A 47 9.10 13.26 -0.36
N GLY A 48 9.24 12.84 -1.63
CA GLY A 48 10.40 12.04 -2.09
C GLY A 48 10.29 10.54 -1.82
N TYR A 49 9.15 10.06 -1.33
CA TYR A 49 8.89 8.63 -1.12
C TYR A 49 7.76 8.15 -2.05
N PRO A 50 7.87 6.94 -2.62
CA PRO A 50 6.80 6.33 -3.39
C PRO A 50 5.73 5.75 -2.46
N PHE A 51 4.48 6.10 -2.73
CA PHE A 51 3.29 5.54 -2.09
C PHE A 51 2.42 4.85 -3.14
N VAL A 52 1.81 3.73 -2.77
CA VAL A 52 0.85 3.08 -3.67
C VAL A 52 -0.35 4.01 -3.89
N THR A 53 -0.99 3.90 -5.05
CA THR A 53 -2.10 4.77 -5.40
C THR A 53 -3.28 4.62 -4.42
N LEU A 54 -4.13 5.64 -4.33
CA LEU A 54 -5.38 5.54 -3.55
C LEU A 54 -6.31 4.45 -4.11
N GLU A 55 -6.28 4.20 -5.42
CA GLU A 55 -7.05 3.13 -6.07
C GLU A 55 -6.61 1.75 -5.57
N ASP A 56 -5.31 1.47 -5.60
CA ASP A 56 -4.75 0.21 -5.09
C ASP A 56 -5.01 0.06 -3.59
N THR A 57 -4.79 1.14 -2.82
CA THR A 57 -5.06 1.16 -1.37
C THR A 57 -6.52 0.80 -1.07
N LEU A 58 -7.47 1.42 -1.79
CA LEU A 58 -8.90 1.16 -1.63
C LEU A 58 -9.26 -0.28 -2.01
N SER A 59 -8.71 -0.78 -3.12
CA SER A 59 -8.90 -2.15 -3.60
C SER A 59 -8.46 -3.17 -2.54
N TRP A 60 -7.25 -3.01 -1.99
CA TRP A 60 -6.73 -3.92 -0.96
C TRP A 60 -7.50 -3.83 0.35
N LYS A 61 -7.90 -2.63 0.77
CA LYS A 61 -8.72 -2.44 1.97
C LYS A 61 -10.08 -3.10 1.84
N ARG A 62 -10.74 -2.98 0.69
CA ARG A 62 -12.01 -3.68 0.40
C ARG A 62 -11.83 -5.19 0.35
N PHE A 63 -10.74 -5.68 -0.24
CA PHE A 63 -10.45 -7.11 -0.28
C PHE A 63 -10.24 -7.70 1.12
N LEU A 64 -9.48 -7.01 1.98
CA LEU A 64 -9.18 -7.47 3.34
C LEU A 64 -10.35 -7.24 4.31
N ASN A 65 -11.14 -6.18 4.10
CA ASN A 65 -12.38 -5.84 4.81
C ASN A 65 -12.28 -5.93 6.35
N ARG A 66 -11.15 -5.54 6.93
CA ARG A 66 -10.95 -5.59 8.39
C ARG A 66 -11.67 -4.42 9.05
N GLU A 67 -11.98 -4.55 10.34
CA GLU A 67 -12.62 -3.47 11.12
C GLU A 67 -11.83 -2.15 11.03
N LYS A 68 -10.49 -2.24 11.14
CA LYS A 68 -9.61 -1.07 11.01
C LYS A 68 -9.65 -0.40 9.63
N ASP A 69 -9.99 -1.14 8.58
CA ASP A 69 -9.99 -0.61 7.21
C ASP A 69 -11.25 0.22 6.91
N GLN A 70 -12.35 0.05 7.66
CA GLN A 70 -13.63 0.69 7.36
C GLN A 70 -13.56 2.23 7.37
N LYS A 71 -12.85 2.80 8.34
CA LYS A 71 -12.69 4.26 8.45
C LYS A 71 -11.89 4.81 7.28
N ASP A 72 -10.82 4.11 6.89
CA ASP A 72 -9.96 4.52 5.78
C ASP A 72 -10.70 4.40 4.44
N ILE A 73 -11.49 3.33 4.23
CA ILE A 73 -12.33 3.16 3.04
C ILE A 73 -13.28 4.34 2.89
N ALA A 74 -14.01 4.69 3.95
CA ALA A 74 -14.97 5.80 3.91
C ALA A 74 -14.29 7.14 3.59
N LEU A 75 -13.11 7.39 4.17
CA LEU A 75 -12.33 8.60 3.93
C LEU A 75 -11.82 8.70 2.49
N ILE A 76 -11.27 7.61 1.94
CA ILE A 76 -10.78 7.59 0.56
C ILE A 76 -11.96 7.81 -0.40
N GLU A 77 -13.09 7.15 -0.16
CA GLU A 77 -14.28 7.31 -1.00
C GLU A 77 -14.85 8.72 -0.96
N SER A 78 -14.87 9.39 0.20
CA SER A 78 -15.31 10.78 0.29
C SER A 78 -14.40 11.71 -0.50
N TYR A 79 -13.09 11.55 -0.34
CA TYR A 79 -12.09 12.35 -1.07
C TYR A 79 -12.23 12.18 -2.59
N VAL A 80 -12.36 10.95 -3.08
CA VAL A 80 -12.50 10.67 -4.51
C VAL A 80 -13.79 11.29 -5.08
N ARG A 81 -14.89 11.26 -4.34
CA ARG A 81 -16.15 11.91 -4.75
C ARG A 81 -16.00 13.43 -4.86
N GLU A 82 -15.42 14.06 -3.84
CA GLU A 82 -15.24 15.52 -3.80
C GLU A 82 -14.31 16.01 -4.91
N GLU A 83 -13.23 15.27 -5.18
CA GLU A 83 -12.29 15.60 -6.24
C GLU A 83 -12.90 15.43 -7.63
N ALA A 84 -13.72 14.39 -7.84
CA ALA A 84 -14.47 14.22 -9.08
C ALA A 84 -15.46 15.36 -9.31
N SER A 85 -16.20 15.78 -8.26
CA SER A 85 -17.10 16.93 -8.32
C SER A 85 -16.36 18.23 -8.61
N SER A 86 -15.19 18.43 -8.01
CA SER A 86 -14.36 19.63 -8.21
C SER A 86 -13.78 19.70 -9.63
N LYS A 87 -13.42 18.57 -10.23
CA LYS A 87 -12.96 18.50 -11.63
C LYS A 87 -14.09 18.72 -12.64
N ALA A 88 -15.32 18.28 -12.35
CA ALA A 88 -16.48 18.46 -13.23
C ALA A 88 -16.99 19.92 -13.29
N LEU A 89 -16.61 20.75 -12.32
CA LEU A 89 -16.95 22.18 -12.25
C LEU A 89 -15.91 23.10 -12.92
N ARG A 90 -14.78 22.54 -13.40
CA ARG A 90 -13.72 23.26 -14.13
C ARG A 90 -13.86 23.04 -15.62
#